data_AF-V5I786-F1
#
_entry.id   AF-V5I786-F1
#
_cell.length_a   1.000
_cell.length_b   1.000
_cell.length_c   1.000
_cell.angle_alpha   90.00
_cell.angle_beta   90.00
_cell.angle_gamma   90.00
#
_symmetry.space_group_name_H-M   'P 1'
#
loop_
_entity.id
_entity.type
_entity.pdbx_description
1 polymer ?
#
loop_
_entity_poly.entity_id
_entity_poly.type
_entity_poly.pdbx_seq_one_letter_code
_entity_poly.pdbx_strand_id
1 'polypeptide(L)'
;QHTPVPMLCEYATQVANGMAYLENRRFLHRDLACRNVLLSTVDKVKIGDFGLMRALPQEEDCYVMTEHKKVPFPWCAPESLRFRQFSHASDTWMFGVTVWEMFTFGEDPWMGLIGSEILRKIEKEGERLAAPDACPPAIYQTLLQCWSKNPQERPTFAALKEFFRKNVTPVMKALTKQDEPDKLKIIECDEIAIIDGSAELYWWKGQNQRTFDIGRFPRCLVNPMRPKQPEDISKPLDNSFIHTGHGSA
;
A
#
# COMPACT_ATOMS: atom_id res chain seq x y z
N GLN A 1 1.00 0.42 15.98
CA GLN A 1 0.28 1.49 15.25
C GLN A 1 0.85 2.88 15.56
N HIS A 2 2.19 3.07 15.60
CA HIS A 2 2.81 4.38 15.86
C HIS A 2 3.73 4.81 14.70
N THR A 3 3.29 4.52 13.48
CA THR A 3 4.05 4.85 12.27
C THR A 3 3.19 5.73 11.36
N PRO A 4 3.68 6.90 10.94
CA PRO A 4 3.02 7.74 9.95
C PRO A 4 2.76 6.99 8.65
N VAL A 5 1.54 7.05 8.11
CA VAL A 5 1.22 6.53 6.76
C VAL A 5 2.19 7.08 5.69
N PRO A 6 2.54 8.38 5.66
CA PRO A 6 3.53 8.89 4.70
C PRO A 6 4.90 8.20 4.80
N MET A 7 5.32 7.80 6.01
CA MET A 7 6.57 7.09 6.24
C MET A 7 6.52 5.66 5.69
N LEU A 8 5.37 4.98 5.77
CA LEU A 8 5.18 3.67 5.15
C LEU A 8 5.29 3.75 3.62
N CYS A 9 4.73 4.80 3.00
CA CYS A 9 4.88 5.06 1.57
C CYS A 9 6.35 5.29 1.17
N GLU A 10 7.11 6.00 2.00
CA GLU A 10 8.55 6.22 1.79
C GLU A 10 9.34 4.90 1.90
N TYR A 11 9.05 4.07 2.89
CA TYR A 11 9.66 2.74 3.00
C TYR A 11 9.34 1.86 1.78
N ALA A 12 8.09 1.83 1.32
CA ALA A 12 7.71 1.09 0.11
C ALA A 12 8.46 1.61 -1.12
N THR A 13 8.66 2.94 -1.24
CA THR A 13 9.47 3.55 -2.31
C THR A 13 10.92 3.08 -2.26
N GLN A 14 11.53 3.05 -1.08
CA GLN A 14 12.92 2.62 -0.90
C GLN A 14 13.10 1.12 -1.18
N VAL A 15 12.16 0.27 -0.75
CA VAL A 15 12.16 -1.16 -1.08
C VAL A 15 11.99 -1.37 -2.58
N ALA A 16 11.05 -0.67 -3.24
CA ALA A 16 10.89 -0.76 -4.69
C ALA A 16 12.16 -0.33 -5.44
N ASN A 17 12.84 0.71 -4.96
CA ASN A 17 14.11 1.15 -5.52
C ASN A 17 15.24 0.13 -5.36
N GLY A 18 15.34 -0.52 -4.19
CA GLY A 18 16.30 -1.60 -3.95
C GLY A 18 16.03 -2.82 -4.83
N MET A 19 14.78 -3.22 -4.97
CA MET A 19 14.39 -4.33 -5.83
C MET A 19 14.56 -4.02 -7.31
N ALA A 20 14.33 -2.78 -7.75
CA ALA A 20 14.62 -2.36 -9.13
C ALA A 20 16.12 -2.46 -9.45
N TYR A 21 16.99 -2.22 -8.47
CA TYR A 21 18.41 -2.47 -8.61
C TYR A 21 18.71 -3.96 -8.78
N LEU A 22 18.14 -4.83 -7.95
CA LEU A 22 18.33 -6.29 -8.06
C LEU A 22 17.81 -6.83 -9.40
N GLU A 23 16.63 -6.38 -9.84
CA GLU A 23 16.02 -6.72 -11.13
C GLU A 23 16.94 -6.36 -12.30
N ASN A 24 17.47 -5.14 -12.33
CA ASN A 24 18.42 -4.70 -13.37
C ASN A 24 19.72 -5.52 -13.35
N ARG A 25 20.17 -5.95 -12.16
CA ARG A 25 21.34 -6.81 -12.00
C ARG A 25 21.03 -8.31 -12.18
N ARG A 26 19.81 -8.66 -12.59
CA ARG A 26 19.31 -10.05 -12.76
C ARG A 26 19.48 -10.91 -11.51
N PHE A 27 19.25 -10.34 -10.33
CA PHE A 27 19.19 -11.07 -9.06
C PHE A 27 17.75 -11.24 -8.59
N LEU A 28 17.39 -12.48 -8.25
CA LEU A 28 16.16 -12.83 -7.55
C LEU A 28 16.39 -12.80 -6.05
N HIS A 29 15.51 -12.14 -5.30
CA HIS A 29 15.58 -12.10 -3.84
C HIS A 29 15.00 -13.37 -3.22
N ARG A 30 13.80 -13.80 -3.65
CA ARG A 30 13.12 -15.04 -3.24
C ARG A 30 12.67 -15.14 -1.78
N ASP A 31 12.90 -14.09 -0.99
CA ASP A 31 12.50 -14.01 0.42
C ASP A 31 12.18 -12.56 0.82
N LEU A 32 11.59 -11.78 -0.08
CA LEU A 32 11.22 -10.41 0.22
C LEU A 32 10.00 -10.40 1.18
N ALA A 33 10.19 -9.81 2.35
CA ALA A 33 9.19 -9.69 3.41
C ALA A 33 9.60 -8.58 4.39
N CYS A 34 8.68 -8.05 5.20
CA CYS A 34 9.02 -6.99 6.16
C CYS A 34 10.12 -7.39 7.15
N ARG A 35 10.19 -8.65 7.59
CA ARG A 35 11.28 -9.16 8.44
C ARG A 35 12.68 -8.98 7.85
N ASN A 36 12.77 -8.88 6.53
CA ASN A 36 14.01 -8.71 5.76
C ASN A 36 14.20 -7.26 5.29
N VAL A 37 13.37 -6.32 5.75
CA VAL A 37 13.51 -4.87 5.53
C VAL A 37 14.01 -4.24 6.82
N LEU A 38 15.28 -3.84 6.83
CA LEU A 38 15.98 -3.36 8.02
C LEU A 38 16.00 -1.83 8.09
N LEU A 39 15.67 -1.27 9.25
CA LEU A 39 15.83 0.16 9.51
C LEU A 39 17.30 0.50 9.75
N SER A 40 17.88 1.32 8.88
CA SER A 40 19.19 1.93 9.07
C SER A 40 19.09 3.21 9.91
N THR A 41 18.04 3.99 9.69
CA THR A 41 17.60 5.15 10.47
C THR A 41 16.07 5.19 10.41
N VAL A 42 15.43 6.09 11.17
CA VAL A 42 13.96 6.23 11.20
C VAL A 42 13.36 6.56 9.82
N ASP A 43 14.15 7.12 8.91
CA ASP A 43 13.71 7.50 7.56
C ASP A 43 14.35 6.65 6.46
N LYS A 44 15.12 5.61 6.81
CA LYS A 44 15.91 4.83 5.86
C LYS A 44 15.82 3.34 6.10
N VAL A 45 15.31 2.62 5.12
CA VAL A 45 15.26 1.16 5.09
C VAL A 45 16.26 0.57 4.10
N LYS A 46 16.70 -0.65 4.37
CA LYS A 46 17.56 -1.45 3.50
C LYS A 46 17.01 -2.86 3.41
N ILE A 47 17.02 -3.40 2.21
CA ILE A 47 16.70 -4.81 1.97
C ILE A 47 17.87 -5.65 2.47
N GLY A 48 17.57 -6.65 3.28
CA GLY A 48 18.52 -7.60 3.85
C GLY A 48 18.17 -9.05 3.49
N ASP A 49 18.84 -9.98 4.17
CA ASP A 49 18.76 -11.43 3.97
C ASP A 49 18.80 -11.90 2.51
N PHE A 50 20.02 -11.95 1.98
CA PHE A 50 20.31 -12.51 0.66
C PHE A 50 20.61 -14.01 0.70
N GLY A 51 20.26 -14.72 1.78
CA GLY A 51 20.58 -16.15 1.97
C GLY A 51 19.94 -17.08 0.93
N LEU A 52 18.83 -16.63 0.31
CA LEU A 52 18.18 -17.32 -0.80
C LEU A 52 18.38 -16.64 -2.15
N MET A 53 19.11 -15.52 -2.19
CA MET A 53 19.32 -14.74 -3.40
C MET A 53 20.00 -15.58 -4.49
N ARG A 54 19.57 -15.41 -5.73
CA ARG A 54 20.10 -16.16 -6.87
C ARG A 54 20.31 -15.23 -8.07
N ALA A 55 21.50 -15.26 -8.66
CA ALA A 55 21.73 -14.66 -9.97
C ALA A 55 21.03 -15.49 -11.04
N LEU A 56 20.30 -14.84 -11.94
CA LEU A 56 19.74 -15.47 -13.13
C LEU A 56 20.76 -15.42 -14.27
N PRO A 57 21.04 -16.56 -14.93
CA PRO A 57 21.74 -16.57 -16.21
C PRO A 57 21.09 -15.63 -17.23
N GLN A 58 21.88 -15.14 -18.19
CA GLN A 58 21.40 -14.19 -19.19
C GLN A 58 20.28 -14.78 -20.08
N GLU A 59 20.27 -16.10 -20.24
CA GLU A 59 19.33 -16.85 -21.09
C GLU A 59 18.09 -17.35 -20.34
N GLU A 60 18.01 -17.12 -19.03
CA GLU A 60 16.93 -17.63 -18.17
C GLU A 60 16.17 -16.49 -17.47
N ASP A 61 14.85 -16.47 -17.60
CA ASP A 61 13.98 -15.49 -16.94
C ASP A 61 13.34 -16.00 -15.63
N CYS A 62 13.59 -17.28 -15.30
CA CYS A 62 13.12 -17.87 -14.06
C CYS A 62 14.06 -18.97 -13.57
N TYR A 63 14.06 -19.18 -12.26
CA TYR A 63 14.79 -20.23 -11.56
C TYR A 63 13.81 -21.23 -10.96
N VAL A 64 14.01 -22.52 -11.24
CA VAL A 64 13.24 -23.61 -10.61
C VAL A 64 14.06 -24.21 -9.48
N MET A 65 13.55 -24.10 -8.25
CA MET A 65 14.25 -24.58 -7.07
C MET A 65 14.02 -26.08 -6.86
N THR A 66 15.09 -26.86 -7.02
CA THR A 66 15.10 -28.32 -6.76
C THR A 66 15.45 -28.66 -5.31
N GLU A 67 16.10 -27.75 -4.59
CA GLU A 67 16.48 -27.92 -3.18
C GLU A 67 15.25 -27.98 -2.26
N HIS A 68 15.29 -28.82 -1.22
CA HIS A 68 14.23 -28.92 -0.22
C HIS A 68 14.27 -27.84 0.88
N LYS A 69 14.88 -26.67 0.64
CA LYS A 69 14.86 -25.60 1.65
C LYS A 69 13.43 -25.08 1.87
N LYS A 70 13.18 -24.61 3.10
CA LYS A 70 11.92 -23.94 3.46
C LYS A 70 11.79 -22.64 2.68
N VAL A 71 10.56 -22.33 2.28
CA VAL A 71 10.20 -21.08 1.56
C VAL A 71 9.09 -20.38 2.33
N PRO A 72 8.98 -19.04 2.24
CA PRO A 72 8.00 -18.28 3.00
C PRO A 72 6.62 -18.35 2.35
N PHE A 73 5.89 -19.45 2.57
CA PHE A 73 4.64 -19.74 1.86
C PHE A 73 3.65 -18.56 1.78
N PRO A 74 3.39 -17.78 2.84
CA PRO A 74 2.44 -16.66 2.78
C PRO A 74 2.83 -15.51 1.84
N TRP A 75 4.11 -15.39 1.48
CA TRP A 75 4.62 -14.38 0.55
C TRP A 75 4.76 -14.92 -0.87
N CYS A 76 4.67 -16.22 -1.06
CA CYS A 76 4.97 -16.84 -2.35
C CYS A 76 3.86 -16.60 -3.38
N ALA A 77 4.27 -16.34 -4.62
CA ALA A 77 3.38 -16.35 -5.76
C ALA A 77 2.84 -17.77 -6.04
N PRO A 78 1.69 -17.91 -6.74
CA PRO A 78 1.10 -19.21 -7.05
C PRO A 78 2.06 -20.18 -7.75
N GLU A 79 2.83 -19.69 -8.73
CA GLU A 79 3.83 -20.48 -9.45
C GLU A 79 4.99 -20.94 -8.54
N SER A 80 5.35 -20.15 -7.54
CA SER A 80 6.37 -20.51 -6.54
C SER A 80 5.84 -21.56 -5.57
N LEU A 81 4.58 -21.46 -5.15
CA LEU A 81 3.92 -22.48 -4.31
C LEU A 81 3.76 -23.82 -5.03
N ARG A 82 3.39 -23.78 -6.31
CA ARG A 82 3.02 -24.98 -7.07
C ARG A 82 4.22 -25.66 -7.73
N PHE A 83 5.11 -24.89 -8.34
CA PHE A 83 6.19 -25.39 -9.19
C PHE A 83 7.58 -25.04 -8.66
N ARG A 84 7.67 -24.34 -7.52
CA ARG A 84 8.93 -23.79 -6.99
C ARG A 84 9.66 -22.92 -8.03
N GLN A 85 8.91 -22.25 -8.88
CA GLN A 85 9.42 -21.33 -9.89
C GLN A 85 9.53 -19.93 -9.29
N PHE A 86 10.69 -19.31 -9.44
CA PHE A 86 11.00 -17.97 -8.98
C PHE A 86 11.46 -17.09 -10.14
N SER A 87 11.02 -15.86 -10.18
CA SER A 87 11.33 -14.86 -11.21
C SER A 87 11.21 -13.46 -10.60
N HIS A 88 11.58 -12.43 -11.35
CA HIS A 88 11.35 -11.05 -10.90
C HIS A 88 9.86 -10.78 -10.66
N ALA A 89 8.97 -11.41 -11.45
CA ALA A 89 7.53 -11.33 -11.26
C ALA A 89 7.05 -12.03 -9.96
N SER A 90 7.70 -13.11 -9.51
CA SER A 90 7.39 -13.70 -8.20
C SER A 90 7.89 -12.82 -7.05
N ASP A 91 9.01 -12.12 -7.23
CA ASP A 91 9.47 -11.11 -6.26
C ASP A 91 8.51 -9.90 -6.22
N THR A 92 7.90 -9.51 -7.34
CA THR A 92 6.82 -8.49 -7.37
C THR A 92 5.61 -8.92 -6.52
N TRP A 93 5.23 -10.19 -6.56
CA TRP A 93 4.17 -10.71 -5.69
C TRP A 93 4.55 -10.56 -4.21
N MET A 94 5.77 -10.98 -3.85
CA MET A 94 6.31 -10.87 -2.50
C MET A 94 6.38 -9.41 -2.03
N PHE A 95 6.73 -8.48 -2.93
CA PHE A 95 6.70 -7.04 -2.67
C PHE A 95 5.28 -6.58 -2.33
N GLY A 96 4.27 -7.03 -3.06
CA GLY A 96 2.88 -6.72 -2.76
C GLY A 96 2.48 -7.15 -1.34
N VAL A 97 2.86 -8.36 -0.94
CA VAL A 97 2.62 -8.87 0.44
C VAL A 97 3.42 -8.07 1.47
N THR A 98 4.66 -7.70 1.16
CA THR A 98 5.53 -6.89 2.03
C THR A 98 4.92 -5.51 2.29
N VAL A 99 4.42 -4.85 1.25
CA VAL A 99 3.75 -3.54 1.40
C VAL A 99 2.43 -3.70 2.16
N TRP A 100 1.70 -4.80 1.96
CA TRP A 100 0.52 -5.10 2.77
C TRP A 100 0.86 -5.21 4.26
N GLU A 101 1.93 -5.92 4.63
CA GLU A 101 2.41 -5.99 6.02
C GLU A 101 2.73 -4.59 6.58
N MET A 102 3.34 -3.71 5.79
CA MET A 102 3.63 -2.34 6.22
C MET A 102 2.35 -1.60 6.62
N PHE A 103 1.31 -1.67 5.79
CA PHE A 103 0.05 -0.94 6.01
C PHE A 103 -0.92 -1.60 6.99
N THR A 104 -0.74 -2.88 7.31
CA THR A 104 -1.40 -3.53 8.47
C THR A 104 -0.62 -3.35 9.76
N PHE A 105 0.51 -2.64 9.73
CA PHE A 105 1.42 -2.49 10.86
C PHE A 105 1.99 -3.82 11.38
N GLY A 106 2.24 -4.76 10.47
CA GLY A 106 2.92 -6.02 10.74
C GLY A 106 1.99 -7.20 11.04
N GLU A 107 0.76 -7.20 10.53
CA GLU A 107 -0.07 -8.41 10.60
C GLU A 107 0.53 -9.56 9.79
N ASP A 108 0.31 -10.80 10.23
CA ASP A 108 0.75 -11.98 9.51
C ASP A 108 -0.14 -12.24 8.27
N PRO A 109 0.42 -12.27 7.05
CA PRO A 109 -0.36 -12.57 5.86
C PRO A 109 -0.90 -14.00 5.93
N TRP A 110 -2.16 -14.18 5.55
CA TRP A 110 -2.83 -15.49 5.53
C TRP A 110 -2.75 -16.25 6.87
N MET A 111 -2.85 -15.51 7.98
CA MET A 111 -2.70 -16.03 9.35
C MET A 111 -3.42 -17.38 9.55
N GLY A 112 -2.68 -18.37 10.05
CA GLY A 112 -3.19 -19.70 10.37
C GLY A 112 -3.30 -20.68 9.21
N LEU A 113 -3.03 -20.26 7.96
CA LEU A 113 -3.14 -21.12 6.78
C LEU A 113 -1.82 -21.76 6.37
N ILE A 114 -1.89 -23.01 5.89
CA ILE A 114 -0.75 -23.69 5.27
C ILE A 114 -0.67 -23.41 3.77
N GLY A 115 0.49 -23.65 3.14
CA GLY A 115 0.73 -23.30 1.74
C GLY A 115 -0.28 -23.85 0.73
N SER A 116 -0.84 -25.05 0.96
CA SER A 116 -1.88 -25.63 0.09
C SER A 116 -3.23 -24.92 0.21
N GLU A 117 -3.57 -24.42 1.41
CA GLU A 117 -4.81 -23.66 1.65
C GLU A 117 -4.70 -22.25 1.06
N ILE A 118 -3.54 -21.62 1.22
CA ILE A 118 -3.21 -20.32 0.62
C ILE A 118 -3.32 -20.43 -0.91
N LEU A 119 -2.70 -21.45 -1.51
CA LEU A 119 -2.77 -21.68 -2.96
C LEU A 119 -4.22 -21.88 -3.43
N ARG A 120 -5.03 -22.64 -2.67
CA ARG A 120 -6.45 -22.86 -2.97
C ARG A 120 -7.24 -21.55 -2.97
N LYS A 121 -7.07 -20.70 -1.95
CA LYS A 121 -7.70 -19.37 -1.86
C LYS A 121 -7.32 -18.48 -3.05
N ILE A 122 -6.03 -18.40 -3.37
CA ILE A 122 -5.53 -17.53 -4.42
C ILE A 122 -5.95 -18.01 -5.83
N GLU A 123 -5.78 -19.30 -6.14
CA GLU A 123 -5.98 -19.81 -7.51
C GLU A 123 -7.42 -20.20 -7.84
N LYS A 124 -8.14 -20.79 -6.87
CA LYS A 124 -9.50 -21.31 -7.08
C LYS A 124 -10.58 -20.32 -6.68
N GLU A 125 -10.39 -19.64 -5.55
CA GLU A 125 -11.38 -18.68 -5.03
C GLU A 125 -11.12 -17.26 -5.52
N GLY A 126 -9.92 -16.98 -6.06
CA GLY A 126 -9.54 -15.64 -6.52
C GLY A 126 -9.30 -14.66 -5.38
N GLU A 127 -9.18 -15.14 -4.14
CA GLU A 127 -9.04 -14.32 -2.95
C GLU A 127 -7.67 -13.62 -2.91
N ARG A 128 -7.64 -12.43 -2.32
CA ARG A 128 -6.45 -11.64 -2.04
C ARG A 128 -6.52 -11.12 -0.61
N LEU A 129 -5.38 -10.73 -0.05
CA LEU A 129 -5.32 -10.09 1.26
C LEU A 129 -6.18 -8.82 1.25
N ALA A 130 -6.97 -8.62 2.30
CA ALA A 130 -7.92 -7.50 2.39
C ALA A 130 -7.21 -6.14 2.42
N ALA A 131 -7.89 -5.08 1.97
CA ALA A 131 -7.35 -3.72 2.00
C ALA A 131 -7.08 -3.26 3.44
N PRO A 132 -5.82 -2.92 3.80
CA PRO A 132 -5.50 -2.41 5.13
C PRO A 132 -6.14 -1.04 5.37
N ASP A 133 -6.52 -0.76 6.62
CA ASP A 133 -7.16 0.52 6.95
C ASP A 133 -6.28 1.74 6.68
N ALA A 134 -4.97 1.59 6.84
CA ALA A 134 -3.99 2.64 6.61
C ALA A 134 -3.58 2.80 5.14
N CYS A 135 -4.02 1.90 4.25
CA CYS A 135 -3.56 1.84 2.87
C CYS A 135 -4.39 2.78 1.98
N PRO A 136 -3.75 3.76 1.30
CA PRO A 136 -4.43 4.57 0.29
C PRO A 136 -5.01 3.69 -0.84
N PRO A 137 -6.22 3.99 -1.36
CA PRO A 137 -6.86 3.17 -2.38
C PRO A 137 -6.00 2.94 -3.63
N ALA A 138 -5.28 3.97 -4.10
CA ALA A 138 -4.38 3.87 -5.24
C ALA A 138 -3.25 2.86 -5.00
N ILE A 139 -2.67 2.84 -3.79
CA ILE A 139 -1.63 1.88 -3.41
C ILE A 139 -2.20 0.47 -3.39
N TYR A 140 -3.38 0.27 -2.79
CA TYR A 140 -4.02 -1.04 -2.75
C TYR A 140 -4.33 -1.59 -4.16
N GLN A 141 -4.77 -0.74 -5.10
CA GLN A 141 -4.95 -1.15 -6.50
C GLN A 141 -3.63 -1.63 -7.14
N THR A 142 -2.51 -0.98 -6.82
CA THR A 142 -1.19 -1.46 -7.25
C THR A 142 -0.80 -2.79 -6.59
N LEU A 143 -1.18 -3.04 -5.33
CA LEU A 143 -0.96 -4.35 -4.71
C LEU A 143 -1.77 -5.45 -5.42
N LEU A 144 -3.02 -5.17 -5.80
CA LEU A 144 -3.82 -6.11 -6.59
C LEU A 144 -3.18 -6.43 -7.94
N GLN A 145 -2.55 -5.45 -8.61
CA GLN A 145 -1.77 -5.68 -9.83
C GLN A 145 -0.51 -6.55 -9.57
N CYS A 146 0.20 -6.30 -8.47
CA CYS A 146 1.32 -7.16 -8.03
C CYS A 146 0.86 -8.61 -7.81
N TRP A 147 -0.40 -8.79 -7.40
CA TRP A 147 -1.01 -10.10 -7.20
C TRP A 147 -1.82 -10.61 -8.40
N SER A 148 -1.50 -10.15 -9.63
CA SER A 148 -2.08 -10.78 -10.83
C SER A 148 -1.69 -12.26 -10.90
N LYS A 149 -2.67 -13.07 -11.32
CA LYS A 149 -2.47 -14.52 -11.54
C LYS A 149 -1.46 -14.76 -12.66
N ASN A 150 -1.48 -13.94 -13.70
CA ASN A 150 -0.53 -14.01 -14.80
C ASN A 150 0.73 -13.22 -14.41
N PRO A 151 1.92 -13.85 -14.32
CA PRO A 151 3.15 -13.16 -13.96
C PRO A 151 3.50 -11.99 -14.90
N GLN A 152 3.11 -12.05 -16.17
CA GLN A 152 3.42 -11.02 -17.17
C GLN A 152 2.57 -9.74 -17.02
N GLU A 153 1.47 -9.81 -16.27
CA GLU A 153 0.63 -8.64 -15.96
C GLU A 153 1.09 -7.90 -14.71
N ARG A 154 2.04 -8.47 -13.97
CA ARG A 154 2.58 -7.84 -12.76
C ARG A 154 3.54 -6.71 -13.18
N PRO A 155 3.50 -5.56 -12.50
CA PRO A 155 4.40 -4.44 -12.82
C PRO A 155 5.85 -4.80 -12.53
N THR A 156 6.77 -4.22 -13.30
CA THR A 156 8.21 -4.29 -13.02
C THR A 156 8.56 -3.43 -11.81
N PHE A 157 9.71 -3.68 -11.19
CA PHE A 157 10.14 -2.85 -10.06
C PHE A 157 10.47 -1.42 -10.47
N ALA A 158 10.91 -1.20 -11.71
CA ALA A 158 11.04 0.15 -12.26
C ALA A 158 9.71 0.92 -12.29
N ALA A 159 8.61 0.26 -12.69
CA ALA A 159 7.28 0.85 -12.69
C ALA A 159 6.77 1.10 -11.26
N LEU A 160 6.97 0.14 -10.35
CA LEU A 160 6.59 0.26 -8.94
C LEU A 160 7.32 1.42 -8.26
N LYS A 161 8.64 1.52 -8.44
CA LYS A 161 9.45 2.64 -7.92
C LYS A 161 8.86 3.99 -8.34
N GLU A 162 8.54 4.13 -9.63
CA GLU A 162 8.01 5.39 -10.15
C GLU A 162 6.59 5.67 -9.65
N PHE A 163 5.76 4.62 -9.50
CA PHE A 163 4.44 4.73 -8.91
C PHE A 163 4.49 5.25 -7.47
N PHE A 164 5.26 4.61 -6.58
CA PHE A 164 5.32 5.01 -5.17
C PHE A 164 5.96 6.39 -4.98
N ARG A 165 6.96 6.74 -5.79
CA ARG A 165 7.56 8.08 -5.81
C ARG A 165 6.55 9.17 -6.14
N LYS A 166 5.58 8.89 -7.02
CA LYS A 166 4.54 9.84 -7.44
C LYS A 166 3.34 9.88 -6.49
N ASN A 167 2.98 8.74 -5.90
CA ASN A 167 1.80 8.59 -5.06
C ASN A 167 2.14 8.80 -3.58
N VAL A 168 2.54 10.03 -3.24
CA VAL A 168 2.76 10.43 -1.85
C VAL A 168 1.44 10.70 -1.14
N THR A 169 1.35 10.29 0.13
CA THR A 169 0.19 10.60 0.98
C THR A 169 0.25 12.07 1.40
N PRO A 170 -0.69 12.93 0.97
CA PRO A 170 -0.64 14.33 1.33
C PRO A 170 -0.98 14.50 2.81
N VAL A 171 -0.29 15.44 3.46
CA VAL A 171 -0.57 15.83 4.85
C VAL A 171 -1.19 17.22 4.85
N MET A 172 -2.30 17.37 5.57
CA MET A 172 -3.04 18.62 5.67
C MET A 172 -3.22 19.03 7.12
N LYS A 173 -3.28 20.34 7.36
CA LYS A 173 -3.45 20.90 8.70
C LYS A 173 -4.93 21.07 9.02
N ALA A 174 -5.34 20.59 10.19
CA ALA A 174 -6.68 20.79 10.72
C ALA A 174 -6.90 22.25 11.13
N LEU A 175 -8.03 22.80 10.71
CA LEU A 175 -8.46 24.18 10.96
C LEU A 175 -9.30 24.33 12.22
N THR A 176 -9.97 23.26 12.65
CA THR A 176 -10.83 23.28 13.82
C THR A 176 -10.96 21.87 14.41
N LYS A 177 -11.54 21.78 15.60
CA LYS A 177 -11.72 20.53 16.33
C LYS A 177 -12.85 19.68 15.76
N GLN A 178 -12.71 18.36 15.92
CA GLN A 178 -13.75 17.36 15.70
C GLN A 178 -13.65 16.28 16.77
N ASP A 179 -14.76 15.98 17.42
CA ASP A 179 -14.87 15.01 18.52
C ASP A 179 -16.21 14.26 18.48
N GLU A 180 -16.82 14.18 17.30
CA GLU A 180 -17.97 13.30 17.08
C GLU A 180 -17.60 11.84 17.42
N PRO A 181 -18.51 11.09 18.10
CA PRO A 181 -18.34 9.66 18.31
C PRO A 181 -18.11 8.92 16.98
N ASP A 182 -17.26 7.89 17.01
CA ASP A 182 -16.90 7.05 15.84
C ASP A 182 -16.22 7.80 14.67
N LYS A 183 -15.81 9.06 14.89
CA LYS A 183 -14.99 9.84 13.95
C LYS A 183 -13.56 9.97 14.44
N LEU A 184 -12.69 10.38 13.53
CA LEU A 184 -11.32 10.73 13.87
C LEU A 184 -11.34 11.94 14.81
N LYS A 185 -10.74 11.79 15.99
CA LYS A 185 -10.55 12.88 16.95
C LYS A 185 -9.46 13.82 16.45
N ILE A 186 -9.79 15.10 16.33
CA ILE A 186 -8.92 16.12 15.74
C ILE A 186 -8.99 17.37 16.62
N ILE A 187 -7.84 17.95 16.93
CA ILE A 187 -7.75 19.31 17.49
C ILE A 187 -7.20 20.28 16.43
N GLU A 188 -7.44 21.57 16.64
CA GLU A 188 -6.89 22.61 15.78
C GLU A 188 -5.36 22.46 15.68
N CYS A 189 -4.82 22.68 14.48
CA CYS A 189 -3.42 22.50 14.12
C CYS A 189 -2.88 21.06 14.07
N ASP A 190 -3.68 20.02 14.34
CA ASP A 190 -3.26 18.65 14.06
C ASP A 190 -2.90 18.47 12.58
N GLU A 191 -1.85 17.70 12.30
CA GLU A 191 -1.51 17.27 10.95
C GLU A 191 -2.23 15.95 10.65
N ILE A 192 -2.89 15.87 9.49
CA ILE A 192 -3.69 14.71 9.08
C ILE A 192 -3.15 14.19 7.73
N ALA A 193 -2.66 12.96 7.71
CA ALA A 193 -2.31 12.28 6.47
C ALA A 193 -3.58 11.77 5.79
N ILE A 194 -3.85 12.19 4.56
CA ILE A 194 -5.08 11.86 3.83
C ILE A 194 -4.92 10.49 3.17
N ILE A 195 -5.61 9.48 3.71
CA ILE A 195 -5.57 8.10 3.20
C ILE A 195 -6.53 7.95 2.02
N ASP A 196 -7.76 8.46 2.17
CA ASP A 196 -8.79 8.44 1.14
C ASP A 196 -9.55 9.77 1.15
N GLY A 197 -9.35 10.56 0.09
CA GLY A 197 -9.95 11.88 -0.06
C GLY A 197 -10.37 12.11 -1.50
N SER A 198 -11.65 12.40 -1.69
CA SER A 198 -12.23 12.82 -2.97
C SER A 198 -12.94 14.17 -2.79
N ALA A 199 -12.73 15.12 -3.69
CA ALA A 199 -13.39 16.42 -3.65
C ALA A 199 -14.92 16.32 -3.72
N GLU A 200 -15.44 15.19 -4.21
CA GLU A 200 -16.87 14.90 -4.32
C GLU A 200 -17.48 14.36 -3.01
N LEU A 201 -16.65 13.90 -2.06
CA LEU A 201 -17.11 13.30 -0.81
C LEU A 201 -16.96 14.25 0.38
N TYR A 202 -17.99 14.31 1.22
CA TYR A 202 -17.95 15.07 2.47
C TYR A 202 -17.04 14.41 3.51
N TRP A 203 -17.07 13.07 3.61
CA TRP A 203 -16.26 12.31 4.57
C TRP A 203 -14.98 11.81 3.93
N TRP A 204 -13.84 12.23 4.45
CA TRP A 204 -12.52 11.73 4.09
C TRP A 204 -12.02 10.77 5.16
N LYS A 205 -11.08 9.88 4.80
CA LYS A 205 -10.35 9.02 5.73
C LYS A 205 -8.92 9.54 5.86
N GLY A 206 -8.41 9.61 7.09
CA GLY A 206 -7.04 10.01 7.32
C GLY A 206 -6.48 9.45 8.62
N GLN A 207 -5.19 9.68 8.81
CA GLN A 207 -4.48 9.38 10.05
C GLN A 207 -4.09 10.68 10.74
N ASN A 208 -4.48 10.84 12.01
CA ASN A 208 -3.98 11.94 12.82
C ASN A 208 -2.50 11.69 13.15
N GLN A 209 -1.59 12.58 12.76
CA GLN A 209 -0.15 12.38 12.94
C GLN A 209 0.31 12.57 14.38
N ARG A 210 -0.52 13.14 15.26
CA ARG A 210 -0.25 13.23 16.70
C ARG A 210 -0.68 11.98 17.46
N THR A 211 -1.86 11.42 17.15
CA THR A 211 -2.40 10.26 17.88
C THR A 211 -2.16 8.92 17.18
N PHE A 212 -1.86 8.95 15.88
CA PHE A 212 -1.79 7.81 14.95
C PHE A 212 -3.10 7.09 14.68
N ASP A 213 -4.22 7.58 15.24
CA ASP A 213 -5.54 7.05 14.98
C ASP A 213 -5.92 7.25 13.53
N ILE A 214 -6.61 6.25 12.97
CA ILE A 214 -7.17 6.28 11.62
C ILE A 214 -8.68 6.37 11.74
N GLY A 215 -9.28 7.28 10.99
CA GLY A 215 -10.72 7.45 11.02
C GLY A 215 -11.24 8.38 9.96
N ARG A 216 -12.56 8.54 9.94
CA ARG A 216 -13.24 9.47 9.03
C ARG A 216 -13.40 10.84 9.65
N PHE A 217 -13.29 11.88 8.85
CA PHE A 217 -13.50 13.27 9.24
C PHE A 217 -14.10 14.09 8.07
N PRO A 218 -14.81 15.20 8.34
CA PRO A 218 -15.30 16.09 7.29
C PRO A 218 -14.16 16.75 6.51
N ARG A 219 -14.23 16.73 5.18
CA ARG A 219 -13.26 17.36 4.27
C ARG A 219 -13.00 18.84 4.61
N CYS A 220 -14.04 19.57 5.02
CA CYS A 220 -13.94 21.00 5.32
C CYS A 220 -13.08 21.33 6.55
N LEU A 221 -12.70 20.34 7.36
CA LEU A 221 -11.83 20.55 8.53
C LEU A 221 -10.38 20.78 8.19
N VAL A 222 -9.94 20.40 6.99
CA VAL A 222 -8.54 20.54 6.58
C VAL A 222 -8.45 21.55 5.45
N ASN A 223 -7.44 22.42 5.53
CA ASN A 223 -7.08 23.24 4.38
C ASN A 223 -6.05 22.46 3.56
N PRO A 224 -6.23 22.30 2.25
CA PRO A 224 -5.08 22.01 1.40
C PRO A 224 -4.06 23.14 1.63
N MET A 225 -2.94 22.85 2.28
CA MET A 225 -1.81 23.79 2.42
C MET A 225 -1.15 24.12 1.06
N ARG A 226 -1.82 23.77 -0.05
CA ARG A 226 -1.45 23.97 -1.45
C ARG A 226 -2.48 24.92 -2.11
N PRO A 227 -2.10 25.67 -3.16
CA PRO A 227 -3.04 26.45 -3.95
C PRO A 227 -4.21 25.57 -4.42
N LYS A 228 -5.44 26.06 -4.28
CA LYS A 228 -6.65 25.34 -4.72
C LYS A 228 -6.51 25.01 -6.21
N GLN A 229 -6.54 23.73 -6.54
CA GLN A 229 -6.62 23.24 -7.90
C GLN A 229 -8.09 23.18 -8.34
N PRO A 230 -8.39 23.20 -9.66
CA PRO A 230 -9.75 23.10 -10.18
C PRO A 230 -10.51 21.86 -9.63
N GLU A 231 -9.77 20.79 -9.37
CA GLU A 231 -10.27 19.53 -8.82
C GLU A 231 -10.72 19.64 -7.35
N ASP A 232 -10.25 20.63 -6.59
CA ASP A 232 -10.57 20.81 -5.16
C ASP A 232 -11.95 21.48 -4.94
N ILE A 233 -12.55 22.01 -6.02
CA ILE A 233 -13.87 22.66 -6.03
C ILE A 233 -14.93 21.59 -6.24
N SER A 234 -15.73 21.32 -5.20
CA SER A 234 -16.89 20.44 -5.32
C SER A 234 -17.87 21.00 -6.34
N LYS A 235 -18.37 20.16 -7.24
CA LYS A 235 -19.48 20.53 -8.14
C LYS A 235 -20.69 20.99 -7.29
N PRO A 236 -21.49 21.95 -7.77
CA PRO A 236 -22.71 22.34 -7.08
C PRO A 236 -23.57 21.10 -6.79
N LEU A 237 -24.07 20.99 -5.56
CA LEU A 237 -25.06 19.96 -5.22
C LEU A 237 -26.33 20.25 -6.01
N ASP A 238 -26.78 19.30 -6.82
CA ASP A 238 -28.09 19.38 -7.48
C ASP A 238 -29.18 19.57 -6.40
N ASN A 239 -30.02 20.59 -6.57
CA ASN A 239 -31.08 21.05 -5.66
C ASN A 239 -30.65 21.80 -4.37
N SER A 240 -29.44 22.35 -4.30
CA SER A 240 -29.00 23.13 -3.11
C SER A 240 -29.66 24.52 -2.93
N PHE A 241 -30.50 24.97 -3.87
CA PHE A 241 -31.26 26.22 -3.75
C PHE A 241 -32.77 25.97 -3.83
N ILE A 242 -33.35 25.39 -2.77
CA ILE A 242 -34.79 25.55 -2.52
C ILE A 242 -34.96 26.85 -1.73
N HIS A 243 -35.11 27.96 -2.46
CA HIS A 243 -35.52 29.23 -1.87
C HIS A 243 -37.02 29.12 -1.56
N THR A 244 -37.38 28.81 -0.32
CA THR A 244 -38.76 29.00 0.17
C THR A 244 -39.00 30.48 0.35
N GLY A 245 -39.36 31.16 -0.74
CA GLY A 245 -39.84 32.53 -0.70
C GLY A 245 -41.12 32.60 0.15
N HIS A 246 -41.00 33.15 1.36
CA HIS A 246 -42.14 33.72 2.07
C HIS A 246 -42.40 35.10 1.44
N GLY A 247 -43.45 35.19 0.63
CA GLY A 247 -43.99 36.45 0.13
C GLY A 247 -45.45 36.55 0.50
N SER A 248 -45.71 37.23 1.61
CA SER A 248 -47.05 37.63 2.06
C SER A 248 -47.62 38.70 1.12
N ALA A 249 -48.84 38.49 0.64
CA ALA A 249 -49.89 39.49 0.43
C ALA A 249 -51.22 38.77 0.16
#